data_AF-A0A7T1FUF3-F1
#
_entry.id   AF-A0A7T1FUF3-F1
#
_cell.length_a   1.000
_cell.length_b   1.000
_cell.length_c   1.000
_cell.angle_alpha   90.00
_cell.angle_beta   90.00
_cell.angle_gamma   90.00
#
_symmetry.space_group_name_H-M   'P 1'
#
loop_
_entity.id
_entity.type
_entity.pdbx_description
1 polymer ?
#
loop_
_entity_poly.entity_id
_entity_poly.type
_entity_poly.pdbx_seq_one_letter_code
_entity_poly.pdbx_strand_id
1 'polypeptide(L)'
;MINSFAEMNYLFFFFILTFCYFFSSSTNFRLLLNSELFWIILYTISVIASFFCDDVYLLSLSLFFLMLSAAEISIGLVFLNNQIKLGSPITIKYDI
;
A
#
# COMPACT_ATOMS: atom_id res chain seq x y z
N MET A 1 -27.58 7.54 -14.26
CA MET A 1 -26.57 8.55 -13.89
C MET A 1 -26.32 8.66 -12.39
N ILE A 2 -27.30 8.37 -11.53
CA ILE A 2 -27.14 8.40 -10.05
C ILE A 2 -26.33 7.19 -9.50
N ASN A 3 -26.41 6.04 -10.16
CA ASN A 3 -25.73 4.82 -9.67
C ASN A 3 -24.20 4.90 -9.70
N SER A 4 -23.58 5.61 -10.66
CA SER A 4 -22.12 5.64 -10.75
C SER A 4 -21.46 6.45 -9.63
N PHE A 5 -22.14 7.49 -9.12
CA PHE A 5 -21.64 8.27 -7.98
C PHE A 5 -21.69 7.47 -6.67
N ALA A 6 -22.74 6.66 -6.49
CA ALA A 6 -22.84 5.79 -5.33
C ALA A 6 -21.77 4.68 -5.37
N GLU A 7 -21.54 4.06 -6.54
CA GLU A 7 -20.51 3.03 -6.72
C GLU A 7 -19.08 3.55 -6.47
N MET A 8 -18.76 4.78 -6.91
CA MET A 8 -17.47 5.41 -6.59
C MET A 8 -17.30 5.64 -5.08
N ASN A 9 -18.38 5.99 -4.37
CA ASN A 9 -18.34 6.17 -2.92
C ASN A 9 -18.13 4.84 -2.18
N TYR A 10 -18.72 3.74 -2.63
CA TYR A 10 -18.50 2.42 -2.01
C TYR A 10 -17.08 1.90 -2.25
N LEU A 11 -16.52 2.09 -3.45
CA LEU A 11 -15.12 1.77 -3.72
C LEU A 11 -14.16 2.59 -2.86
N PHE A 12 -14.44 3.89 -2.69
CA PHE A 12 -13.66 4.75 -1.82
C PHE A 12 -13.77 4.36 -0.35
N PHE A 13 -14.97 4.00 0.12
CA PHE A 13 -15.19 3.54 1.48
C PHE A 13 -14.52 2.19 1.75
N PHE A 14 -14.54 1.27 0.78
CA PHE A 14 -13.79 0.01 0.84
C PHE A 14 -12.29 0.28 0.97
N PHE A 15 -11.75 1.21 0.19
CA PHE A 15 -10.36 1.65 0.25
C PHE A 15 -9.96 2.12 1.66
N ILE A 16 -10.78 2.96 2.29
CA ILE A 16 -10.56 3.46 3.66
C ILE A 16 -10.63 2.32 4.67
N LEU A 17 -11.57 1.38 4.51
CA LEU A 17 -11.77 0.28 5.45
C LEU A 17 -10.61 -0.71 5.39
N THR A 18 -10.11 -0.99 4.18
CA THR A 18 -8.92 -1.82 3.97
C THR A 18 -7.67 -1.13 4.51
N PHE A 19 -7.53 0.19 4.31
CA PHE A 19 -6.45 1.00 4.88
C PHE A 19 -6.47 0.96 6.42
N CYS A 20 -7.63 1.13 7.05
CA CYS A 20 -7.79 1.03 8.51
C CYS A 20 -7.42 -0.35 9.05
N TYR A 21 -7.78 -1.43 8.35
CA TYR A 21 -7.46 -2.80 8.78
C TYR A 21 -5.95 -3.05 8.79
N PHE A 22 -5.24 -2.55 7.79
CA PHE A 22 -3.80 -2.73 7.67
C PHE A 22 -2.97 -1.90 8.67
N PHE A 23 -3.53 -0.80 9.19
CA PHE A 23 -2.91 0.05 10.21
C PHE A 23 -2.94 -0.53 11.63
N SER A 24 -3.65 -1.64 11.89
CA SER A 24 -3.68 -2.30 13.21
C SER A 24 -2.40 -3.08 13.56
N SER A 25 -1.31 -2.88 12.80
CA SER A 25 -0.04 -3.60 12.99
C SER A 25 0.90 -2.87 13.93
N SER A 26 1.50 -3.59 14.88
CA SER A 26 2.39 -3.07 15.93
C SER A 26 3.81 -2.73 15.46
N THR A 27 4.20 -3.06 14.22
CA THR A 27 5.52 -2.71 13.68
C THR A 27 5.44 -2.03 12.32
N ASN A 28 6.27 -0.99 12.14
CA ASN A 28 6.33 -0.17 10.91
C ASN A 28 6.67 -1.01 9.66
N PHE A 29 7.48 -2.05 9.83
CA PHE A 29 7.81 -2.98 8.74
C PHE A 29 6.60 -3.81 8.28
N ARG A 30 5.80 -4.32 9.23
CA ARG A 30 4.57 -5.07 8.91
C ARG A 30 3.52 -4.18 8.27
N LEU A 31 3.45 -2.91 8.67
CA LEU A 31 2.53 -1.94 8.07
C LEU A 31 2.89 -1.67 6.60
N LEU A 32 4.18 -1.57 6.29
CA LEU A 32 4.69 -1.39 4.93
C LEU A 32 4.42 -2.63 4.05
N LEU A 33 4.66 -3.84 4.56
CA LEU A 33 4.29 -5.09 3.88
C LEU A 33 2.77 -5.24 3.65
N ASN A 34 1.97 -4.82 4.62
CA ASN A 34 0.51 -4.83 4.52
C ASN A 34 0.03 -3.88 3.42
N SER A 35 0.66 -2.71 3.27
CA SER A 35 0.39 -1.79 2.17
C SER A 35 0.75 -2.40 0.81
N GLU A 36 1.88 -3.10 0.71
CA GLU A 36 2.24 -3.82 -0.53
C GLU A 36 1.23 -4.90 -0.91
N LEU A 37 0.74 -5.66 0.07
CA LEU A 37 -0.33 -6.64 -0.17
C LEU A 37 -1.59 -5.97 -0.72
N PHE A 38 -1.92 -4.78 -0.22
CA PHE A 38 -3.06 -4.02 -0.72
C PHE A 38 -2.90 -3.61 -2.18
N TRP A 39 -1.74 -3.10 -2.58
CA TRP A 39 -1.46 -2.77 -3.99
C TRP A 39 -1.52 -3.99 -4.90
N ILE A 40 -1.01 -5.13 -4.47
CA ILE A 40 -1.06 -6.39 -5.23
C ILE A 40 -2.52 -6.86 -5.42
N ILE A 41 -3.37 -6.71 -4.40
CA ILE A 41 -4.80 -7.04 -4.49
C ILE A 41 -5.49 -6.14 -5.53
N LEU A 42 -5.24 -4.82 -5.50
CA LEU A 42 -5.80 -3.88 -6.47
C LEU A 42 -5.32 -4.12 -7.89
N TYR A 43 -4.03 -4.42 -8.06
CA TYR A 43 -3.47 -4.86 -9.33
C TYR A 43 -4.18 -6.11 -9.84
N THR A 44 -4.35 -7.12 -9.00
CA THR A 44 -4.98 -8.39 -9.40
C THR A 44 -6.43 -8.18 -9.82
N ILE A 45 -7.20 -7.41 -9.05
CA ILE A 45 -8.60 -7.09 -9.37
C ILE A 45 -8.69 -6.30 -10.68
N SER A 46 -7.86 -5.28 -10.86
CA SER A 46 -7.89 -4.44 -12.08
C SER A 46 -7.46 -5.20 -13.33
N VAL A 47 -6.47 -6.09 -13.23
CA VAL A 47 -6.08 -6.99 -14.34
C VAL A 47 -7.23 -7.94 -14.68
N ILE A 48 -7.81 -8.62 -13.70
CA ILE A 48 -8.93 -9.54 -13.93
C ILE A 48 -10.11 -8.79 -14.57
N ALA A 49 -10.46 -7.61 -14.04
CA ALA A 49 -11.52 -6.78 -14.60
C ALA A 49 -11.19 -6.33 -16.04
N SER A 50 -9.94 -5.97 -16.34
CA SER A 50 -9.52 -5.60 -17.69
C SER A 50 -9.71 -6.73 -18.71
N PHE A 51 -9.48 -7.98 -18.31
CA PHE A 51 -9.71 -9.15 -19.17
C PHE A 51 -11.20 -9.41 -19.42
N PHE A 52 -12.06 -9.19 -18.43
CA PHE A 52 -13.50 -9.39 -18.59
C PHE A 52 -14.20 -8.26 -19.36
N CYS A 53 -13.71 -7.03 -19.21
CA CYS A 53 -14.28 -5.85 -19.85
C CYS A 53 -13.63 -5.48 -21.17
N ASP A 54 -12.52 -6.14 -21.54
CA ASP A 54 -11.72 -5.86 -22.75
C ASP A 54 -11.30 -4.37 -22.83
N ASP A 55 -10.97 -3.77 -21.68
CA ASP A 55 -10.68 -2.35 -21.55
C ASP A 55 -9.19 -2.07 -21.24
N VAL A 56 -8.52 -1.42 -22.19
CA VAL A 56 -7.12 -1.01 -22.09
C VAL A 56 -6.90 0.05 -20.99
N TYR A 57 -7.91 0.86 -20.67
CA TYR A 57 -7.80 1.84 -19.58
C TYR A 57 -7.67 1.15 -18.22
N LEU A 58 -8.42 0.07 -17.98
CA LEU A 58 -8.29 -0.73 -16.76
C LEU A 58 -6.92 -1.41 -16.68
N LEU A 59 -6.39 -1.86 -17.81
CA LEU A 59 -5.02 -2.38 -17.87
C LEU A 59 -4.00 -1.29 -17.54
N SER A 60 -4.16 -0.06 -18.06
CA SER A 60 -3.28 1.06 -17.72
C SER A 60 -3.37 1.47 -16.25
N LEU A 61 -4.56 1.35 -15.64
CA LEU A 61 -4.77 1.56 -14.21
C LEU A 61 -4.02 0.53 -13.37
N SER A 62 -3.95 -0.74 -13.81
CA SER A 62 -3.16 -1.77 -13.12
C SER A 62 -1.67 -1.44 -13.08
N LEU A 63 -1.12 -0.88 -14.17
CA LEU A 63 0.28 -0.43 -14.23
C LEU A 63 0.52 0.78 -13.33
N PHE A 64 -0.47 1.68 -13.22
CA PHE A 64 -0.42 2.81 -12.30
C PHE A 64 -0.34 2.37 -10.84
N PHE A 65 -1.11 1.35 -10.43
CA PHE A 65 -1.01 0.77 -9.09
C PHE A 65 0.37 0.18 -8.79
N LEU A 66 0.99 -0.49 -9.77
CA LEU A 66 2.36 -1.00 -9.63
C LEU A 66 3.39 0.14 -9.47
N MET A 67 3.25 1.24 -10.21
CA MET A 67 4.14 2.40 -10.03
C MET A 67 3.99 3.04 -8.65
N LEU A 68 2.76 3.17 -8.15
CA LEU A 68 2.51 3.71 -6.81
C LEU A 68 3.07 2.79 -5.71
N SER A 69 2.89 1.48 -5.83
CA SER A 69 3.53 0.48 -4.94
C SER A 69 5.05 0.62 -4.93
N ALA A 70 5.69 0.67 -6.10
CA ALA A 70 7.13 0.82 -6.20
C ALA A 70 7.63 2.15 -5.59
N ALA A 71 6.87 3.23 -5.72
CA ALA A 71 7.18 4.51 -5.11
C ALA A 71 7.02 4.47 -3.58
N GLU A 72 5.93 3.88 -3.08
CA GLU A 72 5.63 3.77 -1.65
C GLU A 72 6.67 2.91 -0.93
N ILE A 73 7.00 1.72 -1.46
CA ILE A 73 8.00 0.84 -0.85
C ILE A 73 9.35 1.53 -0.75
N SER A 74 9.73 2.29 -1.79
CA SER A 74 11.00 3.01 -1.86
C SER A 74 11.08 4.08 -0.76
N ILE A 75 10.03 4.89 -0.62
CA ILE A 75 9.96 5.94 0.39
C ILE A 75 9.88 5.33 1.79
N GLY A 76 9.03 4.31 1.97
CA GLY A 76 8.84 3.65 3.24
C GLY A 76 10.13 2.97 3.77
N LEU A 77 10.95 2.39 2.89
CA LEU A 77 12.25 1.81 3.27
C LEU A 77 13.24 2.88 3.74
N VAL A 78 13.28 4.05 3.10
CA VAL A 78 14.13 5.17 3.52
C VAL A 78 13.74 5.65 4.91
N PHE A 79 12.43 5.78 5.18
CA PHE A 79 11.92 6.14 6.50
C PHE A 79 12.26 5.08 7.56
N LEU A 80 12.09 3.80 7.24
CA LEU A 80 12.38 2.71 8.16
C LEU A 80 13.88 2.64 8.51
N ASN A 81 14.76 2.84 7.53
CA ASN A 81 16.21 2.92 7.75
C ASN A 81 16.60 4.10 8.66
N ASN A 82 15.95 5.25 8.49
CA ASN A 82 16.19 6.41 9.35
C ASN A 82 15.74 6.15 10.79
N GLN A 83 14.61 5.46 11.00
CA GLN A 83 14.20 5.07 12.36
C GLN A 83 15.14 4.08 13.03
N ILE A 84 15.69 3.12 12.29
CA ILE A 84 16.70 2.19 12.82
C ILE A 84 17.96 2.96 13.26
N LYS A 85 18.40 3.95 12.47
CA LYS A 85 19.56 4.81 12.82
C LYS A 85 19.30 5.71 14.02
N LEU A 86 18.07 6.23 14.18
CA LEU A 86 17.67 7.06 15.31
C LEU A 86 17.39 6.24 16.58
N GLY A 87 17.02 4.96 16.43
CA GLY A 87 16.73 4.03 17.51
C GLY A 87 17.95 3.32 18.12
N SER A 88 19.17 3.59 17.67
CA SER A 88 20.37 3.12 18.36
C SER A 88 20.76 4.08 19.49
N PRO A 89 20.63 3.71 20.77
CA PRO A 89 21.44 4.35 21.79
C PRO A 89 22.90 3.99 21.51
N ILE A 90 23.67 5.01 21.14
CA ILE A 90 25.08 5.08 21.48
C ILE A 90 25.16 4.84 22.99
N THR A 91 25.66 3.67 23.40
CA THR A 91 26.34 3.32 24.67
C THR A 91 26.01 1.89 25.07
N ILE A 92 26.88 0.94 24.73
CA ILE A 92 27.28 -0.07 25.71
C ILE A 92 28.69 0.33 26.11
N LYS A 93 28.79 0.99 27.26
CA LYS A 93 30.06 1.12 27.99
C LYS A 93 30.65 -0.28 28.14
N TYR A 94 31.93 -0.42 27.81
CA TYR A 94 32.71 -1.53 28.34
C TYR A 94 32.81 -1.31 29.85
N ASP A 95 31.98 -1.99 30.63
CA ASP A 95 32.23 -2.20 32.05
C ASP A 95 33.04 -3.51 32.16
N ILE A 96 34.36 -3.33 32.17
CA ILE A 96 35.34 -4.28 32.75
C ILE A 96 35.38 -3.98 34.25
#